data_AF-A0A927ACU9-F1
#
_entry.id   AF-A0A927ACU9-F1
#
_cell.length_a   1.000
_cell.length_b   1.000
_cell.length_c   1.000
_cell.angle_alpha   90.00
_cell.angle_beta   90.00
_cell.angle_gamma   90.00
#
_symmetry.space_group_name_H-M   'P 1'
#
loop_
_entity.id
_entity.type
_entity.pdbx_description
1 polymer ?
#
loop_
_entity_poly.entity_id
_entity_poly.type
_entity_poly.pdbx_seq_one_letter_code
_entity_poly.pdbx_strand_id
1 'polypeptide(L)'
;MSRRTRSHQPFNPSSELPSDLKKNYSITIFILVVLSVLKISLNSDNGAWSFSLELNVTSITLLLLFLLWLPTLLPWFLERIPQMRGSLNWLREQGIEEIETNLLKIKLRYGVQEASETYQTQISEVGAINLTSQETQQQLEQRYQEAIALVDAASNIESAEALKRIDQLAGYYDRVREEMSPGSNRTRLMLQISSTMWALVPKVTHFPITERLNSAKGGERLSAYKYIEWTAFIDEIDLLVSRAIGVLEVPFNQYSALLALRRVVTNHSFSPEQSKAIVDVLTWSSDLDYISSDRQQLMIEIASILKAKL
;
A
#
# COMPACT_ATOMS: atom_id res chain seq x y z
N MET A 1 -41.01 -8.54 21.23
CA MET A 1 -39.62 -8.06 21.00
C MET A 1 -39.61 -7.18 19.76
N SER A 2 -39.17 -5.93 19.87
CA SER A 2 -39.15 -4.99 18.73
C SER A 2 -37.76 -4.95 18.08
N ARG A 3 -37.67 -5.23 16.77
CA ARG A 3 -36.41 -5.14 16.00
C ARG A 3 -36.12 -3.68 15.65
N ARG A 4 -35.01 -3.13 16.17
CA ARG A 4 -34.46 -1.86 15.70
C ARG A 4 -33.73 -2.08 14.37
N THR A 5 -34.32 -1.63 13.27
CA THR A 5 -33.63 -1.47 11.98
C THR A 5 -32.67 -0.29 12.07
N ARG A 6 -31.35 -0.53 11.98
CA ARG A 6 -30.37 0.53 11.74
C ARG A 6 -30.30 0.80 10.24
N SER A 7 -30.60 2.02 9.82
CA SER A 7 -30.29 2.49 8.48
C SER A 7 -28.78 2.74 8.36
N HIS A 8 -28.13 2.07 7.41
CA HIS A 8 -26.76 2.41 7.02
C HIS A 8 -26.78 3.60 6.05
N GLN A 9 -26.09 4.69 6.42
CA GLN A 9 -25.74 5.74 5.44
C GLN A 9 -24.57 5.27 4.57
N PRO A 10 -24.55 5.59 3.27
CA PRO A 10 -23.43 5.28 2.40
C PRO A 10 -22.19 6.09 2.79
N PHE A 11 -21.01 5.46 2.69
CA PHE A 11 -19.72 6.09 2.95
C PHE A 11 -19.38 7.07 1.82
N ASN A 12 -19.21 8.35 2.15
CA ASN A 12 -18.84 9.39 1.20
C ASN A 12 -17.30 9.59 1.23
N PRO A 13 -16.56 9.33 0.13
CA PRO A 13 -15.10 9.35 0.12
C PRO A 13 -14.48 10.75 0.12
N SER A 14 -15.21 11.77 0.56
CA SER A 14 -14.65 13.05 1.00
C SER A 14 -13.96 12.86 2.36
N SER A 15 -12.80 12.21 2.37
CA SER A 15 -11.90 12.21 3.53
C SER A 15 -11.33 13.62 3.68
N GLU A 16 -12.05 14.46 4.42
CA GLU A 16 -11.66 15.83 4.67
C GLU A 16 -10.30 15.85 5.39
N LEU A 17 -9.26 16.34 4.69
CA LEU A 17 -8.08 16.93 5.29
C LEU A 17 -8.52 17.75 6.52
N PRO A 18 -7.95 17.51 7.72
CA PRO A 18 -8.43 18.11 8.96
C PRO A 18 -8.72 19.60 8.78
N SER A 19 -9.95 20.02 9.07
CA SER A 19 -10.47 21.37 8.79
C SER A 19 -9.50 22.47 9.21
N ASP A 20 -8.83 22.23 10.32
CA ASP A 20 -7.95 23.18 11.00
C ASP A 20 -6.64 23.40 10.22
N LEU A 21 -6.11 22.38 9.55
CA LEU A 21 -4.92 22.50 8.70
C LEU A 21 -5.23 23.33 7.43
N LYS A 22 -6.36 23.08 6.78
CA LYS A 22 -6.82 23.88 5.63
C LYS A 22 -7.06 25.34 6.02
N LYS A 23 -7.69 25.56 7.18
CA LYS A 23 -8.00 26.89 7.71
C LYS A 23 -6.73 27.68 8.02
N ASN A 24 -5.77 27.08 8.72
CA ASN A 24 -4.52 27.73 9.10
C ASN A 24 -3.67 28.10 7.88
N TYR A 25 -3.52 27.18 6.91
CA TYR A 25 -2.74 27.44 5.69
C TYR A 25 -3.33 28.59 4.84
N SER A 26 -4.66 28.62 4.69
CA SER A 26 -5.37 29.70 3.98
C SER A 26 -5.18 31.07 4.66
N ILE A 27 -5.25 31.12 5.99
CA ILE A 27 -5.05 32.36 6.77
C ILE A 27 -3.61 32.89 6.59
N THR A 28 -2.59 32.03 6.70
CA THR A 28 -1.19 32.46 6.54
C THR A 28 -0.91 33.03 5.16
N ILE A 29 -1.38 32.38 4.08
CA ILE A 29 -1.17 32.90 2.72
C ILE A 29 -1.97 34.20 2.50
N PHE A 30 -3.20 34.30 3.00
CA PHE A 30 -3.97 35.54 2.91
C PHE A 30 -3.26 36.73 3.57
N ILE A 31 -2.69 36.52 4.78
CA ILE A 31 -1.90 37.54 5.48
C ILE A 31 -0.66 37.93 4.66
N LEU A 32 0.07 36.96 4.09
CA LEU A 32 1.24 37.22 3.25
C LEU A 32 0.89 38.00 1.97
N VAL A 33 -0.24 37.70 1.33
CA VAL A 33 -0.74 38.47 0.17
C VAL A 33 -1.07 39.90 0.57
N VAL A 34 -1.79 40.12 1.68
CA VAL A 34 -2.14 41.46 2.16
C VAL A 34 -0.88 42.27 2.51
N LEU A 35 0.08 41.67 3.22
CA LEU A 35 1.37 42.30 3.52
C LEU A 35 2.21 42.59 2.25
N SER A 36 2.12 41.74 1.22
CA SER A 36 2.82 41.93 -0.05
C SER A 36 2.24 43.05 -0.94
N VAL A 37 1.00 43.49 -0.69
CA VAL A 37 0.35 44.59 -1.43
C VAL A 37 0.56 45.95 -0.74
N LEU A 38 0.61 45.94 0.59
CA LEU A 38 0.61 47.15 1.42
C LEU A 38 2.02 47.74 1.60
N LYS A 39 2.38 48.72 0.76
CA LYS A 39 3.53 49.57 1.03
C LYS A 39 3.11 50.74 1.94
N ILE A 40 3.34 50.58 3.24
CA ILE A 40 3.09 51.63 4.23
C ILE A 40 4.27 52.62 4.20
N SER A 41 3.99 53.88 3.87
CA SER A 41 4.96 54.96 3.95
C SER A 41 4.50 55.97 5.01
N LEU A 42 5.25 56.05 6.11
CA LEU A 42 5.13 57.16 7.07
C LEU A 42 6.13 58.24 6.65
N ASN A 43 5.64 59.43 6.29
CA ASN A 43 6.50 60.58 6.05
C ASN A 43 6.17 61.71 7.03
N SER A 44 7.23 62.35 7.55
CA SER A 44 7.16 63.35 8.62
C SER A 44 7.79 64.66 8.14
N ASP A 45 7.12 65.35 7.22
CA ASP A 45 7.50 66.69 6.80
C ASP A 45 6.96 67.74 7.79
N ASN A 46 7.85 68.62 8.25
CA ASN A 46 7.54 69.79 9.10
C ASN A 46 6.75 69.50 10.39
N GLY A 47 6.88 68.30 10.96
CA GLY A 47 6.24 67.91 12.23
C GLY A 47 4.77 67.48 12.12
N ALA A 48 4.22 67.41 10.91
CA ALA A 48 2.93 66.77 10.65
C ALA A 48 3.15 65.35 10.10
N TRP A 49 2.59 64.35 10.78
CA TRP A 49 2.60 62.98 10.29
C TRP A 49 1.60 62.81 9.14
N SER A 50 2.11 62.45 7.96
CA SER A 50 1.28 62.07 6.82
C SER A 50 1.37 60.56 6.59
N PHE A 51 0.21 59.93 6.39
CA PHE A 51 0.09 58.50 6.13
C PHE A 51 -0.34 58.32 4.68
N SER A 52 0.54 57.76 3.85
CA SER A 52 0.19 57.32 2.49
C SER A 52 0.26 55.80 2.40
N LEU A 53 -0.74 55.23 1.72
CA LEU A 53 -0.91 53.80 1.55
C LEU A 53 -1.00 53.54 0.04
N GLU A 54 0.13 53.14 -0.54
CA GLU A 54 0.25 52.86 -1.97
C GLU A 54 0.07 51.36 -2.22
N LEU A 55 -0.87 51.02 -3.10
CA LEU A 55 -1.09 49.65 -3.57
C LEU A 55 -0.16 49.38 -4.76
N ASN A 56 0.94 48.65 -4.53
CA ASN A 56 1.87 48.31 -5.59
C ASN A 56 1.76 46.82 -5.95
N VAL A 57 1.14 46.51 -7.10
CA VAL A 57 0.99 45.14 -7.59
C VAL A 57 2.29 44.69 -8.26
N THR A 58 3.15 44.05 -7.48
CA THR A 58 4.42 43.49 -7.97
C THR A 58 4.21 42.07 -8.53
N SER A 59 5.20 41.57 -9.29
CA SER A 59 5.20 40.18 -9.77
C SER A 59 5.15 39.15 -8.64
N ILE A 60 5.68 39.49 -7.45
CA ILE A 60 5.62 38.64 -6.24
C ILE A 60 4.17 38.48 -5.78
N THR A 61 3.41 39.58 -5.80
CA THR A 61 1.98 39.60 -5.45
C THR A 61 1.17 38.64 -6.35
N LEU A 62 1.44 38.66 -7.66
CA LEU A 62 0.79 37.78 -8.63
C LEU A 62 1.17 36.30 -8.41
N LEU A 63 2.43 36.00 -8.07
CA LEU A 63 2.90 34.66 -7.77
C LEU A 63 2.28 34.09 -6.48
N LEU A 64 2.18 34.91 -5.42
CA LEU A 64 1.49 34.53 -4.18
C LEU A 64 -0.01 34.28 -4.39
N LEU A 65 -0.66 35.10 -5.22
CA LEU A 65 -2.07 34.93 -5.56
C LEU A 65 -2.29 33.67 -6.41
N PHE A 66 -1.39 33.35 -7.35
CA PHE A 66 -1.41 32.09 -8.09
C PHE A 66 -1.23 30.87 -7.15
N LEU A 67 -0.27 30.92 -6.23
CA LEU A 67 -0.04 29.86 -5.24
C LEU A 67 -1.24 29.66 -4.29
N LEU A 68 -1.95 30.72 -3.90
CA LEU A 68 -3.17 30.63 -3.10
C LEU A 68 -4.29 29.84 -3.82
N TRP A 69 -4.42 30.01 -5.13
CA TRP A 69 -5.43 29.32 -5.94
C TRP A 69 -4.99 27.92 -6.40
N LEU A 70 -3.70 27.61 -6.37
CA LEU A 70 -3.15 26.34 -6.86
C LEU A 70 -3.82 25.09 -6.25
N PRO A 71 -4.05 24.96 -4.93
CA PRO A 71 -4.68 23.75 -4.35
C PRO A 71 -6.14 23.53 -4.82
N THR A 72 -6.82 24.60 -5.24
CA THR A 72 -8.21 24.57 -5.73
C THR A 72 -8.28 24.29 -7.22
N LEU A 73 -7.33 24.86 -8.00
CA LEU A 73 -7.27 24.71 -9.45
C LEU A 73 -6.58 23.41 -9.88
N LEU A 74 -5.62 22.90 -9.10
CA LEU A 74 -4.83 21.71 -9.47
C LEU A 74 -5.71 20.46 -9.65
N PRO A 75 -6.66 20.09 -8.75
CA PRO A 75 -7.50 18.90 -8.97
C PRO A 75 -8.36 19.04 -10.24
N TRP A 76 -8.99 20.21 -10.42
CA TRP A 76 -9.82 20.51 -11.59
C TRP A 76 -9.04 20.51 -12.91
N PHE A 77 -7.79 20.96 -12.90
CA PHE A 77 -6.90 20.92 -14.06
C PHE A 77 -6.44 19.48 -14.37
N LEU A 78 -6.10 18.69 -13.33
CA LEU A 78 -5.71 17.29 -13.46
C LEU A 78 -6.88 16.38 -13.90
N GLU A 79 -8.13 16.76 -13.63
CA GLU A 79 -9.31 16.09 -14.17
C GLU A 79 -9.49 16.32 -15.68
N ARG A 80 -9.05 17.47 -16.21
CA ARG A 80 -9.21 17.84 -17.62
C ARG A 80 -8.14 17.26 -18.57
N ILE A 81 -7.06 16.68 -18.05
CA ILE A 81 -5.96 16.15 -18.87
C ILE A 81 -5.76 14.64 -18.60
N PRO A 82 -6.45 13.74 -19.33
CA PRO A 82 -6.39 12.29 -19.10
C PRO A 82 -4.97 11.71 -19.16
N GLN A 83 -4.11 12.27 -20.02
CA GLN A 83 -2.73 11.81 -20.20
C GLN A 83 -1.84 12.03 -18.97
N MET A 84 -2.13 13.05 -18.13
CA MET A 84 -1.33 13.36 -16.94
C MET A 84 -1.61 12.42 -15.76
N ARG A 85 -2.73 11.69 -15.76
CA ARG A 85 -3.05 10.69 -14.72
C ARG A 85 -2.11 9.48 -14.77
N GLY A 86 -1.57 9.13 -15.95
CA GLY A 86 -0.58 8.06 -16.08
C GLY A 86 0.80 8.47 -15.58
N SER A 87 1.29 9.65 -16.00
CA SER A 87 2.64 10.11 -15.68
C SER A 87 2.83 10.51 -14.21
N LEU A 88 1.81 11.04 -13.53
CA LEU A 88 1.90 11.38 -12.10
C LEU A 88 1.93 10.16 -11.16
N ASN A 89 1.35 9.03 -11.58
CA ASN A 89 1.50 7.78 -10.83
C ASN A 89 2.92 7.21 -11.01
N TRP A 90 3.42 7.21 -12.25
CA TRP A 90 4.78 6.73 -12.58
C TRP A 90 5.91 7.60 -11.98
N LEU A 91 5.76 8.92 -11.94
CA LEU A 91 6.75 9.82 -11.30
C LEU A 91 6.86 9.66 -9.77
N ARG A 92 5.92 8.97 -9.13
CA ARG A 92 5.99 8.58 -7.71
C ARG A 92 6.85 7.33 -7.49
N GLU A 93 7.29 6.67 -8.57
CA GLU A 93 7.75 5.28 -8.59
C GLU A 93 9.27 5.16 -8.92
N GLN A 94 9.98 6.29 -9.13
CA GLN A 94 11.30 6.32 -9.80
C GLN A 94 12.30 7.38 -9.25
N GLY A 95 12.64 7.39 -7.96
CA GLY A 95 13.83 8.15 -7.48
C GLY A 95 14.09 8.07 -5.97
N ILE A 96 15.33 8.04 -5.47
CA ILE A 96 16.68 8.22 -6.10
C ILE A 96 17.69 7.23 -5.46
N GLU A 97 18.75 6.86 -6.19
CA GLU A 97 19.84 5.90 -5.87
C GLU A 97 21.00 6.52 -5.03
N GLU A 98 22.13 5.90 -4.64
CA GLU A 98 22.78 4.58 -4.88
C GLU A 98 23.72 4.22 -3.68
N ILE A 99 24.83 3.49 -3.92
CA ILE A 99 26.12 3.42 -3.21
C ILE A 99 26.47 2.09 -2.47
N GLU A 100 27.27 1.29 -3.19
CA GLU A 100 28.43 0.47 -2.73
C GLU A 100 28.27 -0.83 -1.90
N THR A 101 27.89 -1.87 -2.64
CA THR A 101 28.67 -3.11 -2.90
C THR A 101 29.67 -3.75 -1.86
N ASN A 102 29.37 -5.02 -1.57
CA ASN A 102 30.26 -6.20 -1.66
C ASN A 102 31.44 -6.49 -0.69
N LEU A 103 31.88 -5.61 0.21
CA LEU A 103 32.97 -5.99 1.16
C LEU A 103 32.52 -6.63 2.49
N LEU A 104 31.23 -6.53 2.85
CA LEU A 104 30.69 -6.98 4.15
C LEU A 104 30.42 -8.50 4.27
N LYS A 105 30.32 -9.22 3.14
CA LYS A 105 29.75 -10.58 3.08
C LYS A 105 30.60 -11.67 3.76
N ILE A 106 31.88 -11.41 4.03
CA ILE A 106 32.80 -12.35 4.69
C ILE A 106 32.93 -12.07 6.19
N LYS A 107 32.85 -10.80 6.62
CA LYS A 107 33.06 -10.41 8.04
C LYS A 107 31.86 -10.69 8.94
N LEU A 108 30.64 -10.68 8.37
CA LEU A 108 29.38 -10.90 9.09
C LEU A 108 29.20 -12.33 9.65
N ARG A 109 29.90 -13.35 9.13
CA ARG A 109 29.65 -14.75 9.54
C ARG A 109 30.29 -15.15 10.88
N TYR A 110 31.34 -14.46 11.30
CA TYR A 110 32.02 -14.71 12.58
C TYR A 110 31.54 -13.75 13.69
N GLY A 111 31.31 -12.47 13.39
CA GLY A 111 30.89 -11.49 14.40
C GLY A 111 29.48 -11.71 14.97
N VAL A 112 28.58 -12.38 14.23
CA VAL A 112 27.18 -12.59 14.66
C VAL A 112 27.05 -13.53 15.87
N GLN A 113 27.95 -14.51 16.01
CA GLN A 113 27.85 -15.50 17.09
C GLN A 113 28.44 -14.98 18.42
N GLU A 114 29.59 -14.31 18.35
CA GLU A 114 30.23 -13.62 19.50
C GLU A 114 29.38 -12.43 20.00
N ALA A 115 28.73 -11.71 19.08
CA ALA A 115 27.76 -10.67 19.43
C ALA A 115 26.51 -11.26 20.11
N SER A 116 26.02 -12.44 19.72
CA SER A 116 24.80 -13.04 20.29
C SER A 116 24.93 -13.30 21.79
N GLU A 117 26.06 -13.86 22.23
CA GLU A 117 26.32 -14.14 23.66
C GLU A 117 26.53 -12.84 24.45
N THR A 118 27.20 -11.86 23.85
CA THR A 118 27.37 -10.51 24.41
C THR A 118 26.02 -9.80 24.61
N TYR A 119 25.14 -9.83 23.60
CA TYR A 119 23.81 -9.21 23.66
C TYR A 119 22.89 -9.88 24.68
N GLN A 120 22.93 -11.21 24.82
CA GLN A 120 22.05 -11.91 25.77
C GLN A 120 22.44 -11.59 27.23
N THR A 121 23.73 -11.34 27.48
CA THR A 121 24.25 -10.85 28.75
C THR A 121 23.86 -9.38 28.98
N GLN A 122 23.98 -8.52 27.96
CA GLN A 122 23.57 -7.11 28.06
C GLN A 122 22.04 -6.93 28.20
N ILE A 123 21.20 -7.78 27.62
CA ILE A 123 19.73 -7.69 27.73
C ILE A 123 19.26 -7.98 29.17
N SER A 124 19.99 -8.78 29.93
CA SER A 124 19.70 -9.01 31.36
C SER A 124 20.21 -7.88 32.27
N GLU A 125 21.14 -7.05 31.79
CA GLU A 125 21.69 -5.91 32.52
C GLU A 125 20.98 -4.58 32.17
N VAL A 126 20.51 -4.42 30.92
CA VAL A 126 19.76 -3.26 30.41
C VAL A 126 18.25 -3.42 30.69
N GLY A 127 17.92 -3.70 31.94
CA GLY A 127 16.59 -3.44 32.46
C GLY A 127 16.32 -1.93 32.45
N ALA A 128 15.16 -1.53 31.90
CA ALA A 128 14.63 -0.16 31.89
C ALA A 128 15.30 0.88 30.97
N ILE A 129 15.39 0.61 29.66
CA ILE A 129 15.29 1.67 28.65
C ILE A 129 13.85 1.72 28.11
N ASN A 130 13.12 2.79 28.43
CA ASN A 130 11.82 3.12 27.83
C ASN A 130 12.03 3.59 26.37
N LEU A 131 12.39 2.68 25.47
CA LEU A 131 12.13 2.88 24.05
C LEU A 131 10.62 2.92 23.86
N THR A 132 10.11 3.99 23.26
CA THR A 132 8.66 4.09 23.05
C THR A 132 8.25 3.04 22.01
N SER A 133 7.10 2.39 22.22
CA SER A 133 6.59 1.35 21.30
C SER A 133 6.48 1.81 19.84
N GLN A 134 6.46 3.13 19.60
CA GLN A 134 6.39 3.76 18.29
C GLN A 134 7.75 3.78 17.57
N GLU A 135 8.85 4.05 18.26
CA GLU A 135 10.20 4.05 17.68
C GLU A 135 10.61 2.65 17.21
N THR A 136 10.32 1.63 18.02
CA THR A 136 10.55 0.22 17.65
C THR A 136 9.74 -0.19 16.42
N GLN A 137 8.49 0.28 16.29
CA GLN A 137 7.66 0.00 15.10
C GLN A 137 8.17 0.69 13.84
N GLN A 138 8.65 1.93 13.94
CA GLN A 138 9.23 2.65 12.80
C GLN A 138 10.54 2.00 12.32
N GLN A 139 11.43 1.63 13.25
CA GLN A 139 12.67 0.91 12.92
C GLN A 139 12.39 -0.45 12.29
N LEU A 140 11.39 -1.17 12.79
CA LEU A 140 10.99 -2.47 12.23
C LEU A 140 10.42 -2.30 10.80
N GLU A 141 9.56 -1.30 10.59
CA GLU A 141 9.00 -0.98 9.28
C GLU A 141 10.10 -0.64 8.26
N GLN A 142 11.06 0.20 8.64
CA GLN A 142 12.18 0.58 7.79
C GLN A 142 13.03 -0.63 7.41
N ARG A 143 13.37 -1.50 8.36
CA ARG A 143 14.13 -2.75 8.10
C ARG A 143 13.41 -3.67 7.11
N TYR A 144 12.08 -3.72 7.15
CA TYR A 144 11.30 -4.47 6.16
C TYR A 144 11.30 -3.80 4.78
N GLN A 145 11.22 -2.48 4.69
CA GLN A 145 11.32 -1.76 3.40
C GLN A 145 12.67 -1.95 2.73
N GLU A 146 13.77 -1.82 3.50
CA GLU A 146 15.12 -2.10 3.04
C GLU A 146 15.25 -3.54 2.54
N ALA A 147 14.73 -4.52 3.30
CA ALA A 147 14.76 -5.93 2.92
C ALA A 147 13.95 -6.25 1.65
N ILE A 148 12.83 -5.55 1.41
CA ILE A 148 12.02 -5.69 0.19
C ILE A 148 12.75 -5.05 -1.01
N ALA A 149 13.31 -3.84 -0.84
CA ALA A 149 14.03 -3.14 -1.90
C ALA A 149 15.25 -3.93 -2.39
N LEU A 150 15.99 -4.58 -1.48
CA LEU A 150 17.11 -5.47 -1.82
C LEU A 150 16.68 -6.68 -2.67
N VAL A 151 15.43 -7.13 -2.57
CA VAL A 151 14.89 -8.24 -3.36
C VAL A 151 14.46 -7.79 -4.77
N ASP A 152 13.99 -6.55 -4.91
CA ASP A 152 13.43 -6.03 -6.17
C ASP A 152 14.50 -5.61 -7.20
N ALA A 153 15.64 -5.10 -6.74
CA ALA A 153 16.65 -4.37 -7.51
C ALA A 153 17.46 -5.15 -8.58
N ALA A 154 16.91 -6.21 -9.20
CA ALA A 154 17.61 -6.98 -10.24
C ALA A 154 16.71 -7.33 -11.44
N SER A 155 17.02 -6.71 -12.59
CA SER A 155 16.30 -6.90 -13.86
C SER A 155 16.54 -8.29 -14.47
N ASN A 156 17.80 -8.72 -14.56
CA ASN A 156 18.20 -10.03 -15.08
C ASN A 156 18.60 -10.98 -13.93
N ILE A 157 17.67 -11.82 -13.49
CA ILE A 157 17.92 -12.89 -12.50
C ILE A 157 17.50 -14.25 -13.07
N GLU A 158 18.27 -15.28 -12.72
CA GLU A 158 17.94 -16.66 -13.08
C GLU A 158 16.68 -17.14 -12.34
N SER A 159 15.93 -18.08 -12.95
CA SER A 159 14.67 -18.59 -12.38
C SER A 159 14.81 -19.16 -10.97
N ALA A 160 15.93 -19.79 -10.63
CA ALA A 160 16.16 -20.36 -9.30
C ALA A 160 16.34 -19.25 -8.24
N GLU A 161 17.05 -18.17 -8.59
CA GLU A 161 17.23 -17.01 -7.72
C GLU A 161 15.93 -16.19 -7.61
N ALA A 162 15.13 -16.10 -8.68
CA ALA A 162 13.79 -15.50 -8.64
C ALA A 162 12.85 -16.25 -7.67
N LEU A 163 12.82 -17.58 -7.72
CA LEU A 163 12.02 -18.40 -6.80
C LEU A 163 12.46 -18.22 -5.35
N LYS A 164 13.78 -18.27 -5.09
CA LYS A 164 14.38 -18.05 -3.78
C LYS A 164 14.10 -16.64 -3.21
N ARG A 165 14.02 -15.63 -4.07
CA ARG A 165 13.59 -14.26 -3.68
C ARG A 165 12.11 -14.21 -3.29
N ILE A 166 11.26 -14.94 -4.00
CA ILE A 166 9.85 -15.12 -3.61
C ILE A 166 9.74 -15.84 -2.25
N ASP A 167 10.62 -16.80 -1.95
CA ASP A 167 10.67 -17.45 -0.62
C ASP A 167 11.10 -16.52 0.51
N GLN A 168 12.08 -15.65 0.23
CA GLN A 168 12.47 -14.60 1.18
C GLN A 168 11.32 -13.64 1.47
N LEU A 169 10.60 -13.21 0.42
CA LEU A 169 9.39 -12.38 0.54
C LEU A 169 8.25 -13.10 1.28
N ALA A 170 8.06 -14.41 1.07
CA ALA A 170 7.10 -15.21 1.83
C ALA A 170 7.44 -15.21 3.32
N GLY A 171 8.71 -15.43 3.66
CA GLY A 171 9.19 -15.32 5.04
C GLY A 171 9.06 -13.90 5.64
N TYR A 172 9.28 -12.85 4.84
CA TYR A 172 9.04 -11.46 5.29
C TYR A 172 7.54 -11.19 5.53
N TYR A 173 6.64 -11.73 4.69
CA TYR A 173 5.20 -11.57 4.86
C TYR A 173 4.72 -12.15 6.19
N ASP A 174 5.12 -13.38 6.50
CA ASP A 174 4.70 -14.05 7.74
C ASP A 174 5.25 -13.31 8.98
N ARG A 175 6.54 -12.90 8.96
CA ARG A 175 7.12 -12.08 10.05
C ARG A 175 6.45 -10.71 10.21
N VAL A 176 6.21 -9.96 9.14
CA VAL A 176 5.47 -8.69 9.19
C VAL A 176 4.08 -8.89 9.80
N ARG A 177 3.45 -10.04 9.55
CA ARG A 177 2.15 -10.41 10.12
C ARG A 177 2.21 -10.79 11.60
N GLU A 178 3.31 -11.39 12.06
CA GLU A 178 3.49 -11.85 13.45
C GLU A 178 4.02 -10.73 14.35
N GLU A 179 4.98 -9.95 13.87
CA GLU A 179 5.74 -8.96 14.65
C GLU A 179 5.06 -7.57 14.70
N MET A 180 4.24 -7.22 13.70
CA MET A 180 3.60 -5.89 13.64
C MET A 180 2.12 -5.94 14.00
N SER A 181 1.69 -5.02 14.86
CA SER A 181 0.28 -4.79 15.18
C SER A 181 -0.56 -4.53 13.92
N PRO A 182 -1.83 -4.99 13.87
CA PRO A 182 -2.74 -4.66 12.78
C PRO A 182 -2.89 -3.14 12.59
N GLY A 183 -2.72 -2.66 11.35
CA GLY A 183 -2.76 -1.23 11.04
C GLY A 183 -2.31 -0.92 9.61
N SER A 184 -2.41 0.36 9.23
CA SER A 184 -2.10 0.84 7.87
C SER A 184 -0.66 0.55 7.43
N ASN A 185 0.33 0.74 8.30
CA ASN A 185 1.75 0.49 7.99
C ASN A 185 2.03 -0.98 7.70
N ARG A 186 1.51 -1.89 8.54
CA ARG A 186 1.59 -3.33 8.30
C ARG A 186 0.92 -3.72 6.97
N THR A 187 -0.29 -3.22 6.71
CA THR A 187 -0.98 -3.48 5.42
C THR A 187 -0.17 -2.96 4.23
N ARG A 188 0.44 -1.78 4.33
CA ARG A 188 1.32 -1.21 3.29
C ARG A 188 2.53 -2.09 3.00
N LEU A 189 3.23 -2.61 4.02
CA LEU A 189 4.32 -3.56 3.84
C LEU A 189 3.84 -4.86 3.18
N MET A 190 2.72 -5.42 3.64
CA MET A 190 2.14 -6.64 3.07
C MET A 190 1.77 -6.45 1.58
N LEU A 191 1.28 -5.27 1.20
CA LEU A 191 1.04 -4.89 -0.19
C LEU A 191 2.34 -4.76 -1.00
N GLN A 192 3.38 -4.11 -0.44
CA GLN A 192 4.70 -4.02 -1.09
C GLN A 192 5.28 -5.41 -1.35
N ILE A 193 5.31 -6.28 -0.33
CA ILE A 193 5.76 -7.68 -0.45
C ILE A 193 4.98 -8.42 -1.53
N SER A 194 3.64 -8.30 -1.53
CA SER A 194 2.77 -8.89 -2.55
C SER A 194 3.07 -8.36 -3.96
N SER A 195 3.42 -7.09 -4.11
CA SER A 195 3.74 -6.48 -5.40
C SER A 195 5.08 -6.98 -5.93
N THR A 196 6.12 -7.00 -5.09
CA THR A 196 7.45 -7.52 -5.46
C THR A 196 7.38 -9.02 -5.79
N MET A 197 6.59 -9.81 -5.06
CA MET A 197 6.33 -11.22 -5.44
C MET A 197 5.78 -11.32 -6.86
N TRP A 198 4.74 -10.55 -7.18
CA TRP A 198 4.10 -10.57 -8.51
C TRP A 198 5.05 -10.12 -9.63
N ALA A 199 5.91 -9.12 -9.38
CA ALA A 199 6.93 -8.69 -10.33
C ALA A 199 8.06 -9.73 -10.56
N LEU A 200 8.28 -10.65 -9.61
CA LEU A 200 9.25 -11.74 -9.74
C LEU A 200 8.68 -12.99 -10.42
N VAL A 201 7.38 -13.25 -10.31
CA VAL A 201 6.71 -14.42 -10.92
C VAL A 201 7.07 -14.65 -12.39
N PRO A 202 7.06 -13.65 -13.30
CA PRO A 202 7.38 -13.86 -14.73
C PRO A 202 8.78 -14.44 -14.98
N LYS A 203 9.68 -14.31 -13.99
CA LYS A 203 11.07 -14.77 -14.07
C LYS A 203 11.23 -16.24 -13.61
N VAL A 204 10.18 -16.88 -13.09
CA VAL A 204 10.22 -18.26 -12.58
C VAL A 204 9.64 -19.25 -13.61
N THR A 205 10.47 -20.18 -14.09
CA THR A 205 10.10 -21.24 -15.03
C THR A 205 9.33 -22.38 -14.37
N HIS A 206 9.74 -22.79 -13.16
CA HIS A 206 9.14 -23.90 -12.42
C HIS A 206 8.71 -23.41 -11.04
N PHE A 207 7.40 -23.38 -10.80
CA PHE A 207 6.82 -22.88 -9.55
C PHE A 207 6.01 -23.99 -8.84
N PRO A 208 6.29 -24.32 -7.56
CA PRO A 208 5.64 -25.42 -6.87
C PRO A 208 4.26 -25.02 -6.34
N ILE A 209 3.30 -24.83 -7.24
CA ILE A 209 1.98 -24.26 -6.96
C ILE A 209 1.17 -25.08 -5.95
N THR A 210 1.00 -26.39 -6.18
CA THR A 210 0.23 -27.31 -5.33
C THR A 210 0.78 -27.36 -3.90
N GLU A 211 2.11 -27.43 -3.75
CA GLU A 211 2.79 -27.42 -2.46
C GLU A 211 2.48 -26.11 -1.71
N ARG A 212 2.67 -24.97 -2.37
CA ARG A 212 2.48 -23.65 -1.75
C ARG A 212 1.04 -23.35 -1.40
N LEU A 213 0.05 -23.73 -2.21
CA LEU A 213 -1.38 -23.60 -1.89
C LEU A 213 -1.79 -24.47 -0.68
N ASN A 214 -1.06 -25.57 -0.43
CA ASN A 214 -1.28 -26.46 0.71
C ASN A 214 -0.44 -26.11 1.94
N SER A 215 0.53 -25.20 1.83
CA SER A 215 1.37 -24.79 2.97
C SER A 215 0.55 -24.22 4.13
N ALA A 216 1.00 -24.53 5.35
CA ALA A 216 0.50 -23.90 6.58
C ALA A 216 0.88 -22.41 6.67
N LYS A 217 1.97 -21.98 6.03
CA LYS A 217 2.46 -20.59 6.10
C LYS A 217 1.67 -19.64 5.19
N GLY A 218 1.42 -18.43 5.68
CA GLY A 218 0.61 -17.43 4.98
C GLY A 218 1.32 -16.87 3.75
N GLY A 219 2.63 -16.61 3.84
CA GLY A 219 3.44 -16.04 2.77
C GLY A 219 3.67 -17.00 1.61
N GLU A 220 3.81 -18.29 1.89
CA GLU A 220 3.94 -19.32 0.86
C GLU A 220 2.64 -19.42 0.05
N ARG A 221 1.47 -19.47 0.71
CA ARG A 221 0.16 -19.39 0.04
C ARG A 221 -0.01 -18.09 -0.75
N LEU A 222 0.38 -16.94 -0.19
CA LEU A 222 0.35 -15.65 -0.89
C LEU A 222 1.14 -15.70 -2.20
N SER A 223 2.34 -16.27 -2.20
CA SER A 223 3.16 -16.38 -3.40
C SER A 223 2.51 -17.25 -4.48
N ALA A 224 1.77 -18.31 -4.11
CA ALA A 224 0.98 -19.08 -5.06
C ALA A 224 -0.19 -18.27 -5.64
N TYR A 225 -0.88 -17.47 -4.84
CA TYR A 225 -1.91 -16.56 -5.34
C TYR A 225 -1.34 -15.56 -6.35
N LYS A 226 -0.15 -15.00 -6.10
CA LYS A 226 0.52 -14.12 -7.09
C LYS A 226 0.94 -14.86 -8.37
N TYR A 227 1.38 -16.11 -8.27
CA TYR A 227 1.68 -16.93 -9.44
C TYR A 227 0.44 -17.15 -10.33
N ILE A 228 -0.69 -17.51 -9.71
CA ILE A 228 -1.97 -17.68 -10.41
C ILE A 228 -2.49 -16.35 -10.98
N GLU A 229 -2.36 -15.24 -10.24
CA GLU A 229 -2.77 -13.91 -10.69
C GLU A 229 -1.97 -13.40 -11.92
N TRP A 230 -0.73 -13.84 -12.08
CA TRP A 230 0.05 -13.59 -13.30
C TRP A 230 -0.35 -14.53 -14.44
N THR A 231 -0.28 -15.84 -14.20
CA THR A 231 -0.37 -16.91 -15.22
C THR A 231 -1.79 -17.30 -15.62
N ALA A 232 -2.80 -16.95 -14.80
CA ALA A 232 -4.16 -17.48 -14.84
C ALA A 232 -4.27 -19.01 -14.68
N PHE A 233 -3.27 -19.67 -14.06
CA PHE A 233 -3.21 -21.12 -13.89
C PHE A 233 -4.51 -21.73 -13.32
N ILE A 234 -5.09 -22.72 -14.02
CA ILE A 234 -6.45 -23.23 -13.78
C ILE A 234 -6.49 -24.57 -13.05
N ASP A 235 -5.46 -25.41 -13.13
CA ASP A 235 -5.55 -26.83 -12.69
C ASP A 235 -5.81 -27.00 -11.18
N GLU A 236 -5.56 -25.96 -10.38
CA GLU A 236 -5.77 -25.90 -8.93
C GLU A 236 -6.97 -25.03 -8.53
N ILE A 237 -7.95 -24.84 -9.43
CA ILE A 237 -9.10 -23.94 -9.22
C ILE A 237 -9.90 -24.27 -7.95
N ASP A 238 -10.21 -25.55 -7.69
CA ASP A 238 -11.02 -25.94 -6.54
C ASP A 238 -10.29 -25.64 -5.22
N LEU A 239 -8.97 -25.86 -5.19
CA LEU A 239 -8.12 -25.50 -4.06
C LEU A 239 -8.06 -23.98 -3.88
N LEU A 240 -7.90 -23.21 -4.97
CA LEU A 240 -7.93 -21.75 -4.94
C LEU A 240 -9.27 -21.19 -4.41
N VAL A 241 -10.40 -21.74 -4.86
CA VAL A 241 -11.74 -21.37 -4.39
C VAL A 241 -11.88 -21.68 -2.89
N SER A 242 -11.42 -22.85 -2.44
CA SER A 242 -11.46 -23.20 -1.01
C SER A 242 -10.66 -22.23 -0.13
N ARG A 243 -9.54 -21.68 -0.65
CA ARG A 243 -8.74 -20.64 0.03
C ARG A 243 -9.38 -19.26 -0.04
N ALA A 244 -10.03 -18.91 -1.14
CA ALA A 244 -10.71 -17.64 -1.35
C ALA A 244 -11.96 -17.46 -0.45
N ILE A 245 -12.55 -18.53 0.06
CA ILE A 245 -13.71 -18.51 0.97
C ILE A 245 -13.38 -18.96 2.41
N GLY A 246 -12.28 -19.69 2.59
CA GLY A 246 -12.02 -20.44 3.81
C GLY A 246 -11.88 -19.57 5.07
N VAL A 247 -12.66 -19.89 6.11
CA VAL A 247 -12.65 -19.23 7.43
C VAL A 247 -11.26 -19.19 8.09
N LEU A 248 -10.41 -20.18 7.80
CA LEU A 248 -9.05 -20.28 8.32
C LEU A 248 -8.02 -19.41 7.57
N GLU A 249 -8.40 -18.84 6.43
CA GLU A 249 -7.53 -17.93 5.68
C GLU A 249 -7.67 -16.50 6.21
N VAL A 250 -6.54 -15.78 6.35
CA VAL A 250 -6.59 -14.41 6.88
C VAL A 250 -7.11 -13.42 5.84
N PRO A 251 -7.78 -12.31 6.25
CA PRO A 251 -8.40 -11.34 5.34
C PRO A 251 -7.55 -10.89 4.15
N PHE A 252 -6.24 -10.67 4.34
CA PHE A 252 -5.32 -10.27 3.26
C PHE A 252 -5.04 -11.40 2.25
N ASN A 253 -4.82 -12.62 2.74
CA ASN A 253 -4.63 -13.78 1.90
C ASN A 253 -5.92 -14.14 1.16
N GLN A 254 -7.07 -14.08 1.85
CA GLN A 254 -8.37 -14.30 1.25
C GLN A 254 -8.63 -13.31 0.11
N TYR A 255 -8.35 -12.01 0.32
CA TYR A 255 -8.42 -10.99 -0.73
C TYR A 255 -7.47 -11.29 -1.90
N SER A 256 -6.24 -11.73 -1.63
CA SER A 256 -5.26 -12.09 -2.67
C SER A 256 -5.68 -13.33 -3.47
N ALA A 257 -6.27 -14.34 -2.81
CA ALA A 257 -6.84 -15.51 -3.46
C ALA A 257 -8.06 -15.16 -4.34
N LEU A 258 -8.89 -14.21 -3.92
CA LEU A 258 -9.98 -13.68 -4.74
C LEU A 258 -9.47 -12.91 -5.97
N LEU A 259 -8.40 -12.12 -5.85
CA LEU A 259 -7.78 -11.45 -7.01
C LEU A 259 -7.23 -12.47 -8.03
N ALA A 260 -6.55 -13.52 -7.54
CA ALA A 260 -6.11 -14.63 -8.37
C ALA A 260 -7.29 -15.36 -9.04
N LEU A 261 -8.34 -15.68 -8.28
CA LEU A 261 -9.56 -16.31 -8.80
C LEU A 261 -10.22 -15.45 -9.89
N ARG A 262 -10.31 -14.12 -9.69
CA ARG A 262 -10.79 -13.18 -10.72
C ARG A 262 -9.98 -13.28 -12.01
N ARG A 263 -8.64 -13.41 -11.90
CA ARG A 263 -7.78 -13.59 -13.07
C ARG A 263 -8.13 -14.86 -13.83
N VAL A 264 -8.27 -16.00 -13.13
CA VAL A 264 -8.61 -17.28 -13.78
C VAL A 264 -9.99 -17.20 -14.44
N VAL A 265 -11.03 -16.73 -13.73
CA VAL A 265 -12.39 -16.65 -14.31
C VAL A 265 -12.51 -15.64 -15.45
N THR A 266 -11.65 -14.61 -15.50
CA THR A 266 -11.58 -13.69 -16.65
C THR A 266 -11.00 -14.39 -17.88
N ASN A 267 -9.86 -15.08 -17.73
CA ASN A 267 -9.09 -15.60 -18.86
C ASN A 267 -9.55 -16.98 -19.37
N HIS A 268 -10.25 -17.77 -18.55
CA HIS A 268 -10.69 -19.11 -18.92
C HIS A 268 -12.21 -19.24 -19.05
N SER A 269 -12.64 -20.27 -19.76
CA SER A 269 -14.03 -20.73 -19.82
C SER A 269 -14.16 -21.99 -18.97
N PHE A 270 -15.27 -22.10 -18.25
CA PHE A 270 -15.58 -23.19 -17.32
C PHE A 270 -16.79 -23.96 -17.83
N SER A 271 -16.96 -25.21 -17.40
CA SER A 271 -18.20 -25.93 -17.69
C SER A 271 -19.38 -25.23 -17.00
N PRO A 272 -20.62 -25.32 -17.51
CA PRO A 272 -21.77 -24.70 -16.86
C PRO A 272 -21.97 -25.16 -15.41
N GLU A 273 -21.66 -26.43 -15.13
CA GLU A 273 -21.69 -27.01 -13.79
C GLU A 273 -20.63 -26.38 -12.86
N GLN A 274 -19.38 -26.25 -13.32
CA GLN A 274 -18.30 -25.67 -12.52
C GLN A 274 -18.48 -24.16 -12.32
N SER A 275 -18.90 -23.42 -13.35
CA SER A 275 -19.31 -22.01 -13.24
C SER A 275 -20.40 -21.83 -12.18
N LYS A 276 -21.43 -22.68 -12.20
CA LYS A 276 -22.51 -22.64 -11.22
C LYS A 276 -22.00 -22.95 -9.80
N ALA A 277 -21.19 -24.00 -9.63
CA ALA A 277 -20.65 -24.37 -8.33
C ALA A 277 -19.83 -23.22 -7.69
N ILE A 278 -18.96 -22.56 -8.47
CA ILE A 278 -18.18 -21.41 -8.00
C ILE A 278 -19.10 -20.22 -7.69
N VAL A 279 -20.09 -19.93 -8.54
CA VAL A 279 -21.09 -18.87 -8.32
C VAL A 279 -21.88 -19.08 -7.03
N ASP A 280 -22.40 -20.28 -6.80
CA ASP A 280 -23.22 -20.61 -5.62
C ASP A 280 -22.39 -20.46 -4.34
N VAL A 281 -21.15 -20.96 -4.35
CA VAL A 281 -20.18 -20.85 -3.26
C VAL A 281 -19.78 -19.40 -2.95
N LEU A 282 -19.49 -18.59 -3.96
CA LEU A 282 -19.12 -17.17 -3.76
C LEU A 282 -20.31 -16.34 -3.29
N THR A 283 -21.52 -16.61 -3.80
CA THR A 283 -22.75 -15.91 -3.39
C THR A 283 -23.07 -16.19 -1.93
N TRP A 284 -23.02 -17.47 -1.52
CA TRP A 284 -23.19 -17.85 -0.11
C TRP A 284 -22.10 -17.24 0.79
N SER A 285 -20.84 -17.21 0.31
CA SER A 285 -19.72 -16.67 1.09
C SER A 285 -19.82 -15.16 1.26
N SER A 286 -20.33 -14.41 0.27
CA SER A 286 -20.47 -12.95 0.39
C SER A 286 -21.48 -12.51 1.45
N ASP A 287 -22.44 -13.37 1.80
CA ASP A 287 -23.47 -13.07 2.81
C ASP A 287 -22.98 -13.32 4.27
N LEU A 288 -21.74 -13.74 4.47
CA LEU A 288 -21.18 -14.05 5.80
C LEU A 288 -20.66 -12.79 6.51
N ASP A 289 -21.15 -12.55 7.74
CA ASP A 289 -20.88 -11.34 8.56
C ASP A 289 -19.38 -10.98 8.76
N TYR A 290 -18.46 -11.93 8.61
CA TYR A 290 -17.01 -11.71 8.80
C TYR A 290 -16.27 -11.29 7.50
N ILE A 291 -16.94 -11.31 6.35
CA ILE A 291 -16.38 -10.86 5.08
C ILE A 291 -16.55 -9.35 4.98
N SER A 292 -15.45 -8.60 4.83
CA SER A 292 -15.52 -7.15 4.66
C SER A 292 -16.06 -6.78 3.28
N SER A 293 -16.67 -5.59 3.17
CA SER A 293 -17.21 -4.98 1.94
C SER A 293 -16.39 -5.28 0.69
N ASP A 294 -15.08 -5.06 0.76
CA ASP A 294 -14.18 -5.13 -0.39
C ASP A 294 -14.02 -6.57 -0.90
N ARG A 295 -14.08 -7.56 0.01
CA ARG A 295 -14.11 -8.99 -0.36
C ARG A 295 -15.49 -9.41 -0.86
N GLN A 296 -16.57 -8.92 -0.26
CA GLN A 296 -17.95 -9.17 -0.76
C GLN A 296 -18.11 -8.66 -2.20
N GLN A 297 -17.68 -7.42 -2.46
CA GLN A 297 -17.74 -6.81 -3.79
C GLN A 297 -16.94 -7.61 -4.82
N LEU A 298 -15.74 -8.08 -4.46
CA LEU A 298 -14.91 -8.89 -5.34
C LEU A 298 -15.51 -10.29 -5.59
N MET A 299 -16.13 -10.93 -4.59
CA MET A 299 -16.89 -12.17 -4.77
C MET A 299 -18.08 -11.98 -5.74
N ILE A 300 -18.83 -10.88 -5.60
CA ILE A 300 -19.96 -10.53 -6.47
C ILE A 300 -19.48 -10.25 -7.91
N GLU A 301 -18.35 -9.56 -8.08
CA GLU A 301 -17.72 -9.29 -9.38
C GLU A 301 -17.35 -10.61 -10.10
N ILE A 302 -16.68 -11.52 -9.39
CA ILE A 302 -16.28 -12.85 -9.92
C ILE A 302 -17.51 -13.68 -10.30
N ALA A 303 -18.54 -13.71 -9.44
CA ALA A 303 -19.78 -14.42 -9.73
C ALA A 303 -20.54 -13.82 -10.93
N SER A 304 -20.46 -12.50 -11.14
CA SER A 304 -21.03 -11.82 -12.31
C SER A 304 -20.30 -12.20 -13.61
N ILE A 305 -18.96 -12.23 -13.59
CA ILE A 305 -18.12 -12.65 -14.72
C ILE A 305 -18.45 -14.08 -15.16
N LEU A 306 -18.62 -15.00 -14.19
CA LEU A 306 -19.01 -16.38 -14.48
C LEU A 306 -20.44 -16.48 -15.03
N LYS A 307 -21.40 -15.76 -14.46
CA LYS A 307 -22.80 -15.72 -14.96
C LYS A 307 -22.90 -15.19 -16.39
N ALA A 308 -22.03 -14.25 -16.78
CA ALA A 308 -21.98 -13.71 -18.15
C ALA A 308 -21.35 -14.68 -19.19
N LYS A 309 -20.78 -15.81 -18.75
CA LYS A 309 -20.19 -16.86 -19.58
C LYS A 309 -21.03 -18.16 -19.63
N LEU A 310 -22.19 -18.18 -18.96
CA LEU A 310 -23.18 -19.26 -18.99
C LEU A 310 -24.15 -19.09 -20.18
#